data_AF-A0A0B1SQB1-F1
#
_entry.id   AF-A0A0B1SQB1-F1
#
_cell.length_a   1.000
_cell.length_b   1.000
_cell.length_c   1.000
_cell.angle_alpha   90.00
_cell.angle_beta   90.00
_cell.angle_gamma   90.00
#
_symmetry.space_group_name_H-M   'P 1'
#
loop_
_entity.id
_entity.type
_entity.pdbx_description
1 polymer ?
#
loop_
_entity_poly.entity_id
_entity_poly.type
_entity_poly.pdbx_seq_one_letter_code
_entity_poly.pdbx_strand_id
1 'polypeptide(L)'
;MSRQELECQKEDKEAGRLMPGLPKRRRGLCNRQLIPEYLAVDEESKNLEVDYSRCIKSRLGEKITAVEPSKCGAHSLPPTFGLEPCRSKLHVIKYHCLKLMHCCPDAEICRDEVDRSDAARQLRRRKESLALEASKCQIQSYKAYRERTRRRRGRHLRTL
;
A
#
# COMPACT_ATOMS: atom_id res chain seq x y z
N MET A 1 9.57 9.14 11.72
CA MET A 1 8.78 7.90 11.92
C MET A 1 8.07 7.97 13.26
N SER A 2 6.79 7.68 13.28
CA SER A 2 5.99 7.69 14.51
C SER A 2 6.27 6.44 15.36
N ARG A 3 6.00 6.52 16.67
CA ARG A 3 6.17 5.40 17.62
C ARG A 3 5.35 4.16 17.22
N GLN A 4 4.21 4.38 16.58
CA GLN A 4 3.32 3.34 16.08
C GLN A 4 3.89 2.62 14.84
N GLU A 5 4.60 3.33 13.95
CA GLU A 5 5.28 2.69 12.80
C GLU A 5 6.37 1.72 13.25
N LEU A 6 7.04 1.99 14.37
CA LEU A 6 8.07 1.13 14.95
C LEU A 6 7.50 -0.16 15.54
N GLU A 7 6.33 -0.10 16.17
CA GLU A 7 5.62 -1.27 16.72
C GLU A 7 5.13 -2.20 15.61
N CYS A 8 4.53 -1.65 14.56
CA CYS A 8 4.07 -2.45 13.43
C CYS A 8 5.23 -3.10 12.65
N GLN A 9 6.39 -2.44 12.59
CA GLN A 9 7.61 -3.06 12.04
C GLN A 9 8.14 -4.22 12.89
N LYS A 10 7.94 -4.21 14.22
CA LYS A 10 8.32 -5.33 15.09
C LYS A 10 7.42 -6.54 14.83
N GLU A 11 6.11 -6.34 14.76
CA GLU A 11 5.15 -7.40 14.41
C GLU A 11 5.45 -8.00 13.02
N ASP A 12 5.76 -7.17 12.02
CA ASP A 12 6.11 -7.62 10.67
C ASP A 12 7.48 -8.31 10.58
N LYS A 13 8.42 -7.98 11.49
CA LYS A 13 9.72 -8.66 11.60
C LYS A 13 9.56 -10.05 12.21
N GLU A 14 8.73 -10.21 13.23
CA GLU A 14 8.40 -11.51 13.84
C GLU A 14 7.62 -12.42 12.87
N ALA A 15 6.77 -11.85 12.01
CA ALA A 15 6.06 -12.57 10.95
C ALA A 15 6.93 -12.94 9.73
N GLY A 16 8.22 -12.58 9.73
CA GLY A 16 9.17 -12.84 8.65
C GLY A 16 9.02 -11.86 7.47
N ARG A 17 9.86 -10.82 7.46
CA ARG A 17 10.05 -9.76 6.44
C ARG A 17 9.15 -9.89 5.20
N LEU A 18 7.95 -9.34 5.32
CA LEU A 18 7.01 -9.20 4.23
C LEU A 18 7.34 -7.96 3.41
N MET A 19 7.22 -8.08 2.10
CA MET A 19 7.11 -6.92 1.22
C MET A 19 5.81 -6.18 1.60
N PRO A 20 5.82 -4.84 1.70
CA PRO A 20 4.59 -4.07 1.85
C PRO A 20 3.58 -4.48 0.76
N GLY A 21 2.35 -4.79 1.15
CA GLY A 21 1.27 -5.19 0.24
C GLY A 21 1.18 -6.68 -0.11
N LEU A 22 2.10 -7.55 0.32
CA LEU A 22 2.09 -8.97 -0.06
C LEU A 22 2.43 -9.91 1.13
N PRO A 23 1.41 -10.39 1.87
CA PRO A 23 1.60 -11.28 3.01
C PRO A 23 2.31 -12.59 2.62
N LYS A 24 3.19 -13.09 3.51
CA LYS A 24 3.95 -14.35 3.46
C LYS A 24 5.02 -14.53 2.35
N ARG A 25 5.52 -13.47 1.70
CA ARG A 25 6.53 -13.59 0.61
C ARG A 25 7.99 -13.49 1.11
N ARG A 26 8.81 -14.51 0.84
CA ARG A 26 10.27 -14.49 1.11
C ARG A 26 11.00 -13.54 0.14
N ARG A 27 11.94 -12.73 0.65
CA ARG A 27 12.87 -11.93 -0.19
C ARG A 27 13.88 -12.85 -0.90
N GLY A 28 13.52 -13.32 -2.10
CA GLY A 28 14.47 -13.97 -3.03
C GLY A 28 15.36 -12.95 -3.74
N LEU A 29 16.45 -13.41 -4.37
CA LEU A 29 17.37 -12.57 -5.14
C LEU A 29 16.64 -11.79 -6.25
N CYS A 30 15.67 -12.42 -6.93
CA CYS A 30 14.84 -11.79 -7.96
C CYS A 30 14.09 -10.55 -7.45
N ASN A 31 13.47 -10.62 -6.26
CA ASN A 31 12.74 -9.47 -5.69
C ASN A 31 13.66 -8.30 -5.30
N ARG A 32 14.97 -8.53 -5.10
CA ARG A 32 15.91 -7.43 -4.80
C ARG A 32 16.15 -6.55 -6.03
N GLN A 33 16.09 -7.14 -7.21
CA GLN A 33 16.27 -6.41 -8.47
C GLN A 33 15.12 -5.45 -8.74
N LEU A 34 13.93 -5.69 -8.17
CA LEU A 34 12.73 -4.85 -8.33
C LEU A 34 12.68 -3.65 -7.36
N ILE A 35 13.60 -3.57 -6.39
CA ILE A 35 13.57 -2.52 -5.36
C ILE A 35 13.67 -1.11 -5.96
N PRO A 36 14.61 -0.82 -6.89
CA PRO A 36 14.69 0.49 -7.51
C PRO A 36 13.38 0.92 -8.19
N GLU A 37 12.68 0.00 -8.84
CA GLU A 37 11.42 0.24 -9.54
C GLU A 37 10.28 0.53 -8.56
N TYR A 38 10.25 -0.17 -7.41
CA TYR A 38 9.33 0.17 -6.33
C TYR A 38 9.59 1.58 -5.78
N LEU A 39 10.85 1.94 -5.56
CA LEU A 39 11.21 3.28 -5.08
C LEU A 39 10.81 4.38 -6.08
N ALA A 40 11.01 4.15 -7.38
CA ALA A 40 10.59 5.07 -8.43
C ALA A 40 9.06 5.24 -8.47
N VAL A 41 8.30 4.14 -8.36
CA VAL A 41 6.82 4.18 -8.28
C VAL A 41 6.34 4.91 -7.02
N ASP A 42 7.04 4.77 -5.90
CA ASP A 42 6.72 5.47 -4.66
C ASP A 42 6.99 6.98 -4.80
N GLU A 43 8.10 7.36 -5.44
CA GLU A 43 8.43 8.76 -5.73
C GLU A 43 7.38 9.40 -6.66
N GLU A 44 7.00 8.73 -7.75
CA GLU A 44 5.93 9.20 -8.63
C GLU A 44 4.57 9.30 -7.91
N SER A 45 4.28 8.37 -7.00
CA SER A 45 3.05 8.44 -6.19
C SER A 45 3.05 9.71 -5.32
N LYS A 46 4.19 10.07 -4.71
CA LYS A 46 4.33 11.31 -3.93
C LYS A 46 4.15 12.55 -4.80
N ASN A 47 4.62 12.53 -6.04
CA ASN A 47 4.43 13.67 -6.95
C ASN A 47 2.95 13.91 -7.24
N LEU A 48 2.14 12.85 -7.44
CA LEU A 48 0.69 12.99 -7.59
C LEU A 48 0.00 13.48 -6.30
N GLU A 49 0.51 13.11 -5.12
CA GLU A 49 0.02 13.65 -3.84
C GLU A 49 0.29 15.16 -3.69
N VAL A 50 1.42 15.64 -4.24
CA VAL A 50 1.72 17.08 -4.30
C VAL A 50 0.72 17.79 -5.21
N ASP A 51 0.40 17.23 -6.38
CA ASP A 51 -0.59 17.81 -7.29
C ASP A 51 -1.99 17.84 -6.68
N TYR A 52 -2.41 16.75 -6.02
CA TYR A 52 -3.66 16.71 -5.26
C TYR A 52 -3.69 17.77 -4.18
N SER A 53 -2.62 17.91 -3.40
CA SER A 53 -2.50 18.91 -2.34
C SER A 53 -2.56 20.34 -2.90
N ARG A 54 -1.96 20.58 -4.07
CA ARG A 54 -2.02 21.88 -4.76
C ARG A 54 -3.45 22.21 -5.17
N CYS A 55 -4.17 21.26 -5.78
CA CYS A 55 -5.57 21.43 -6.16
C CYS A 55 -6.44 21.77 -4.94
N ILE A 56 -6.31 21.01 -3.84
CA ILE A 56 -7.06 21.25 -2.60
C ILE A 56 -6.78 22.64 -2.04
N LYS A 57 -5.51 23.05 -1.97
CA LYS A 57 -5.13 24.38 -1.48
C LYS A 57 -5.72 25.50 -2.34
N SER A 58 -5.73 25.34 -3.66
CA SER A 58 -6.32 26.32 -4.58
C SER A 58 -7.81 26.48 -4.31
N ARG A 59 -8.56 25.37 -4.22
CA ARG A 59 -10.01 25.38 -4.01
C ARG A 59 -10.42 25.90 -2.63
N LEU A 60 -9.74 25.44 -1.57
CA LEU A 60 -10.03 25.89 -0.21
C LEU A 60 -9.64 27.36 0.03
N GLY A 61 -8.63 27.86 -0.69
CA GLY A 61 -8.21 29.26 -0.63
C GLY A 61 -9.18 30.25 -1.28
N GLU A 62 -10.07 29.80 -2.17
CA GLU A 62 -10.92 30.68 -2.98
C GLU A 62 -12.32 30.95 -2.40
N LYS A 63 -12.78 30.13 -1.45
CA LYS A 63 -13.96 30.30 -0.55
C LYS A 63 -14.30 28.90 -0.08
N ILE A 64 -14.23 28.65 1.23
CA ILE A 64 -14.63 27.35 1.79
C ILE A 64 -16.11 27.12 1.45
N THR A 65 -16.38 26.21 0.52
CA THR A 65 -17.75 25.74 0.29
C THR A 65 -18.21 25.06 1.58
N ALA A 66 -19.45 25.35 1.98
CA ALA A 66 -20.00 24.87 3.24
C ALA A 66 -19.91 23.33 3.31
N VAL A 67 -19.05 22.81 4.19
CA VAL A 67 -19.04 21.39 4.51
C VAL A 67 -20.40 21.09 5.14
N GLU A 68 -21.20 20.21 4.54
CA GLU A 68 -22.44 19.75 5.17
C GLU A 68 -22.08 18.81 6.33
N PRO A 69 -22.17 19.25 7.61
CA PRO A 69 -21.66 18.48 8.74
C PRO A 69 -22.47 17.19 8.95
N SER A 70 -23.73 17.20 8.51
CA SER A 70 -24.68 16.08 8.57
C SER A 70 -24.22 14.88 7.74
N LYS A 71 -23.50 15.09 6.62
CA LYS A 71 -22.97 14.00 5.79
C LYS A 71 -21.71 13.38 6.39
N CYS A 72 -20.93 14.14 7.17
CA CYS A 72 -19.60 13.72 7.62
C CYS A 72 -19.55 13.25 9.07
N GLY A 73 -20.46 13.72 9.92
CA GLY A 73 -20.58 13.27 11.31
C GLY A 73 -20.91 11.78 11.46
N ALA A 74 -21.53 11.17 10.45
CA ALA A 74 -21.84 9.74 10.42
C ALA A 74 -20.62 8.83 10.20
N HIS A 75 -19.44 9.40 9.95
CA HIS A 75 -18.25 8.65 9.60
C HIS A 75 -17.17 8.61 10.67
N SER A 76 -17.45 9.04 11.91
CA SER A 76 -16.55 8.92 13.06
C SER A 76 -15.84 7.57 13.16
N LEU A 77 -14.59 7.57 13.63
CA LEU A 77 -13.90 6.32 13.94
C LEU A 77 -14.72 5.50 14.95
N PRO A 78 -14.78 4.16 14.78
CA PRO A 78 -15.52 3.32 15.71
C PRO A 78 -14.94 3.45 17.13
N PRO A 79 -15.77 3.44 18.19
CA PRO A 79 -15.28 3.57 19.58
C PRO A 79 -14.25 2.49 19.96
N THR A 80 -14.33 1.33 19.32
CA THR A 80 -13.42 0.19 19.50
C THR A 80 -12.07 0.38 18.81
N PHE A 81 -11.87 1.44 18.04
CA PHE A 81 -10.65 1.68 17.26
C PHE A 81 -9.36 1.60 18.10
N GLY A 82 -9.39 2.07 19.35
CA GLY A 82 -8.26 1.98 20.26
C GLY A 82 -7.81 0.54 20.56
N LEU A 83 -8.74 -0.42 20.50
CA LEU A 83 -8.55 -1.82 20.84
C LEU A 83 -8.16 -2.70 19.64
N GLU A 84 -8.25 -2.19 18.41
CA GLU A 84 -7.94 -2.94 17.20
C GLU A 84 -6.43 -3.30 17.09
N PRO A 85 -6.07 -4.47 16.54
CA PRO A 85 -4.69 -4.81 16.20
C PRO A 85 -4.10 -3.84 15.16
N CYS A 86 -2.77 -3.67 15.09
CA CYS A 86 -2.15 -2.66 14.22
C CYS A 86 -2.64 -2.75 12.75
N ARG A 87 -2.67 -3.95 12.16
CA ARG A 87 -3.12 -4.11 10.77
C ARG A 87 -4.60 -3.74 10.58
N SER A 88 -5.45 -4.07 11.55
CA SER A 88 -6.86 -3.68 11.54
C SER A 88 -7.00 -2.16 11.68
N LYS A 89 -6.21 -1.52 12.54
CA LYS A 89 -6.19 -0.06 12.69
C LYS A 89 -5.87 0.66 11.39
N LEU A 90 -4.84 0.22 10.65
CA LEU A 90 -4.50 0.81 9.35
C LEU A 90 -5.65 0.68 8.35
N HIS A 91 -6.34 -0.46 8.33
CA HIS A 91 -7.51 -0.64 7.47
C HIS A 91 -8.67 0.28 7.87
N VAL A 92 -8.96 0.41 9.17
CA VAL A 92 -10.01 1.29 9.69
C VAL A 92 -9.69 2.75 9.37
N ILE A 93 -8.45 3.21 9.60
CA ILE A 93 -8.03 4.58 9.24
C ILE A 93 -8.20 4.81 7.74
N LYS A 94 -7.68 3.90 6.90
CA LYS A 94 -7.76 4.04 5.44
C LYS A 94 -9.21 4.17 4.97
N TYR A 95 -10.08 3.29 5.48
CA TYR A 95 -11.49 3.29 5.12
C TYR A 95 -12.22 4.55 5.64
N HIS A 96 -11.90 4.98 6.85
CA HIS A 96 -12.40 6.21 7.43
C HIS A 96 -12.01 7.44 6.59
N CYS A 97 -10.73 7.57 6.24
CA CYS A 97 -10.25 8.66 5.38
C CYS A 97 -10.91 8.64 3.98
N LEU A 98 -11.11 7.45 3.39
CA LEU A 98 -11.84 7.32 2.13
C LEU A 98 -13.29 7.81 2.24
N LYS A 99 -13.98 7.45 3.33
CA LYS A 99 -15.34 7.96 3.59
C LYS A 99 -15.38 9.47 3.78
N LEU A 100 -14.43 10.03 4.51
CA LEU A 100 -14.31 11.48 4.69
C LEU A 100 -14.01 12.21 3.38
N MET A 101 -13.28 11.59 2.45
CA MET A 101 -13.00 12.18 1.13
C MET A 101 -14.29 12.42 0.33
N HIS A 102 -15.22 11.45 0.29
CA HIS A 102 -16.53 11.60 -0.38
C HIS A 102 -17.43 12.65 0.27
N CYS A 103 -17.03 13.12 1.44
CA CYS A 103 -17.74 14.10 2.22
C CYS A 103 -17.36 15.55 1.85
N CYS A 104 -16.27 15.72 1.10
CA CYS A 104 -15.78 17.00 0.62
C CYS A 104 -15.82 16.98 -0.92
N PRO A 105 -16.81 17.65 -1.55
CA PRO A 105 -16.92 17.67 -3.01
C PRO A 105 -15.65 18.19 -3.70
N ASP A 106 -14.97 19.17 -3.09
CA ASP A 106 -13.70 19.68 -3.61
C ASP A 106 -12.57 18.64 -3.55
N ALA A 107 -12.54 17.80 -2.52
CA ALA A 107 -11.63 16.67 -2.43
C ALA A 107 -11.89 15.64 -3.53
N GLU A 108 -13.16 15.32 -3.78
CA GLU A 108 -13.55 14.42 -4.85
C GLU A 108 -13.17 14.97 -6.23
N ILE A 109 -13.43 16.25 -6.51
CA ILE A 109 -13.06 16.88 -7.79
C ILE A 109 -11.54 16.89 -7.98
N CYS A 110 -10.78 17.28 -6.96
CA CYS A 110 -9.31 17.25 -7.04
C CYS A 110 -8.76 15.85 -7.22
N ARG A 111 -9.41 14.84 -6.60
CA ARG A 111 -9.01 13.46 -6.75
C ARG A 111 -9.22 12.98 -8.18
N ASP A 112 -10.38 13.27 -8.75
CA ASP A 112 -10.75 12.95 -10.12
C ASP A 112 -9.81 13.62 -11.14
N GLU A 113 -9.45 14.87 -10.92
CA GLU A 113 -8.51 15.60 -11.77
C GLU A 113 -7.13 14.92 -11.81
N VAL A 114 -6.58 14.61 -10.64
CA VAL A 114 -5.30 13.90 -10.52
C VAL A 114 -5.39 12.50 -11.13
N ASP A 115 -6.46 11.75 -10.83
CA ASP A 115 -6.63 10.37 -11.29
C ASP A 115 -6.84 10.27 -12.82
N ARG A 116 -7.33 11.34 -13.48
CA ARG A 116 -7.48 11.42 -14.94
C ARG A 116 -6.22 11.91 -15.66
N SER A 117 -5.25 12.47 -14.94
CA SER A 117 -3.99 12.95 -15.51
C SER A 117 -3.19 11.85 -16.23
N ASP A 118 -2.38 12.25 -17.21
CA ASP A 118 -1.46 11.34 -17.90
C ASP A 118 -0.46 10.69 -16.95
N ALA A 119 0.06 11.45 -16.00
CA ALA A 119 0.97 10.97 -14.98
C ALA A 119 0.33 9.85 -14.14
N ALA A 120 -0.91 10.02 -13.69
CA ALA A 120 -1.63 8.96 -12.97
C ALA A 120 -1.89 7.72 -13.83
N ARG A 121 -2.25 7.90 -15.11
CA ARG A 121 -2.41 6.77 -16.06
C ARG A 121 -1.12 6.00 -16.25
N GLN A 122 0.00 6.69 -16.45
CA GLN A 122 1.31 6.07 -16.62
C GLN A 122 1.74 5.33 -15.35
N LEU A 123 1.56 5.95 -14.18
CA LEU A 123 1.87 5.34 -12.89
C LEU A 123 1.07 4.06 -12.66
N ARG A 124 -0.24 4.04 -13.00
CA ARG A 124 -1.06 2.82 -12.91
C ARG A 124 -0.49 1.69 -13.77
N ARG A 125 -0.15 1.95 -15.03
CA ARG A 125 0.47 0.96 -15.93
C ARG A 125 1.80 0.44 -15.39
N ARG A 126 2.63 1.31 -14.82
CA ARG A 126 3.91 0.90 -14.21
C ARG A 126 3.70 0.05 -12.97
N LYS A 127 2.73 0.40 -12.11
CA LYS A 127 2.34 -0.41 -10.95
C LYS A 127 1.87 -1.80 -11.37
N GLU A 128 1.06 -1.91 -12.42
CA GLU A 128 0.61 -3.19 -12.98
C GLU A 128 1.76 -4.03 -13.53
N SER A 129 2.65 -3.41 -14.31
CA SER A 129 3.84 -4.06 -14.86
C SER A 129 4.77 -4.58 -13.74
N LEU A 130 5.03 -3.76 -12.72
CA LEU A 130 5.85 -4.14 -11.58
C LEU A 130 5.20 -5.25 -10.75
N ALA A 131 3.88 -5.23 -10.59
CA ALA A 131 3.14 -6.29 -9.90
C ALA A 131 3.23 -7.64 -10.65
N LEU A 132 3.23 -7.60 -11.99
CA LEU A 132 3.42 -8.78 -12.82
C LEU A 132 4.84 -9.36 -12.65
N GLU A 133 5.87 -8.52 -12.72
CA GLU A 133 7.26 -8.96 -12.52
C GLU A 133 7.50 -9.51 -11.11
N ALA A 134 6.96 -8.84 -10.08
CA ALA A 134 7.03 -9.34 -8.71
C ALA A 134 6.33 -10.70 -8.55
N SER A 135 5.25 -10.94 -9.30
CA SER A 135 4.55 -12.23 -9.32
C SER A 135 5.40 -13.31 -10.01
N LYS A 136 6.04 -13.00 -11.14
CA LYS A 136 7.00 -13.91 -11.80
C LYS A 136 8.15 -14.29 -10.86
N CYS A 137 8.77 -13.31 -10.21
CA CYS A 137 9.82 -13.54 -9.22
C CYS A 137 9.38 -14.45 -8.07
N GLN A 138 8.14 -14.30 -7.61
CA GLN A 138 7.58 -15.16 -6.56
C GLN A 138 7.42 -16.61 -7.03
N ILE A 139 6.86 -16.81 -8.23
CA ILE A 139 6.66 -18.14 -8.80
C ILE A 139 8.01 -18.86 -8.94
N GLN A 140 9.03 -18.17 -9.48
CA GLN A 140 10.37 -18.71 -9.62
C GLN A 140 10.99 -19.06 -8.27
N SER A 141 10.89 -18.15 -7.29
CA SER A 141 11.41 -18.37 -5.93
C SER A 141 10.74 -19.58 -5.26
N TYR A 142 9.44 -19.78 -5.49
CA TYR A 142 8.69 -20.92 -4.96
C TYR A 142 9.10 -22.23 -5.63
N LYS A 143 9.27 -22.25 -6.96
CA LYS A 143 9.77 -23.43 -7.70
C LYS A 143 11.14 -23.87 -7.18
N ALA A 144 12.09 -22.93 -7.06
CA ALA A 144 13.42 -23.20 -6.54
C ALA A 144 13.41 -23.66 -5.07
N TYR A 145 12.47 -23.17 -4.26
CA TYR A 145 12.27 -23.67 -2.90
C TYR A 145 11.76 -25.13 -2.89
N ARG A 146 10.71 -25.44 -3.66
CA ARG A 146 10.17 -26.80 -3.75
C ARG A 146 11.23 -27.80 -4.20
N GLU A 147 12.04 -27.45 -5.19
CA GLU A 147 13.11 -28.31 -5.68
C GLU A 147 14.17 -28.60 -4.61
N ARG A 148 14.63 -27.56 -3.89
CA ARG A 148 15.56 -27.75 -2.76
C ARG A 148 14.99 -28.67 -1.68
N THR A 149 13.71 -28.50 -1.35
CA THR A 149 13.03 -29.35 -0.35
C THR A 149 12.91 -30.80 -0.82
N ARG A 150 12.60 -31.04 -2.11
CA ARG A 150 12.60 -32.39 -2.70
C ARG A 150 13.98 -33.05 -2.63
N ARG A 151 15.05 -32.33 -3.02
CA ARG A 151 16.43 -32.83 -2.95
C ARG A 151 16.84 -33.19 -1.52
N ARG A 152 16.47 -32.38 -0.52
CA ARG A 152 16.74 -32.67 0.90
C ARG A 152 16.05 -33.94 1.39
N ARG A 153 14.77 -34.12 1.06
CA ARG A 153 14.02 -35.35 1.40
C ARG A 153 14.60 -36.59 0.72
N GLY A 154 14.98 -36.47 -0.56
CA GLY A 154 15.61 -37.57 -1.31
C GLY A 154 17.00 -37.96 -0.81
N ARG A 155 17.78 -37.01 -0.24
CA ARG A 155 19.05 -37.33 0.42
C ARG A 155 18.83 -38.07 1.74
N HIS A 156 17.83 -37.67 2.52
CA HIS A 156 17.54 -38.34 3.80
C HIS A 156 17.14 -39.81 3.63
N LEU A 157 16.44 -40.14 2.55
CA LEU A 157 16.04 -41.51 2.20
C LEU A 157 17.18 -42.39 1.65
N ARG A 158 18.34 -41.84 1.33
CA ARG A 158 19.52 -42.61 0.85
C ARG A 158 20.54 -42.91 1.96
N THR A 159 20.30 -42.40 3.16
CA THR A 159 21.17 -42.56 4.34
C THR A 159 20.57 -43.50 5.41
N LEU A 160 19.45 -44.14 5.09
CA LEU A 160 18.81 -45.21 5.85
C LEU A 160 18.88 -46.48 5.00
#